data_AF-A0A1V1NWZ3-F1
#
_entry.id   AF-A0A1V1NWZ3-F1
#
_cell.length_a   1.000
_cell.length_b   1.000
_cell.length_c   1.000
_cell.angle_alpha   90.00
_cell.angle_beta   90.00
_cell.angle_gamma   90.00
#
_symmetry.space_group_name_H-M   'P 1'
#
loop_
_entity.id
_entity.type
_entity.pdbx_description
1 polymer ?
#
loop_
_entity_poly.entity_id
_entity_poly.type
_entity_poly.pdbx_seq_one_letter_code
_entity_poly.pdbx_strand_id
1 'polypeptide(L)'
;MPYALAKKYPNASWQWGWQYVFPAASLSVDPRSGERRRHHVYDRSVQKSVAKSVGQTTIVKHVTPHVFRHSFATQLLINGIRCVLK
;
A
#
# COMPACT_ATOMS: atom_id res chain seq x y z
N MET A 1 -13.88 7.49 5.19
CA MET A 1 -14.58 7.61 3.88
C MET A 1 -14.71 9.08 3.49
N PRO A 2 -14.57 9.44 2.19
CA PRO A 2 -14.83 10.80 1.74
C PRO A 2 -16.31 11.16 1.97
N TYR A 3 -16.57 12.41 2.33
CA TYR A 3 -17.88 12.92 2.81
C TYR A 3 -19.07 12.53 1.91
N ALA A 4 -18.91 12.61 0.58
CA ALA A 4 -19.97 12.30 -0.38
C ALA A 4 -20.34 10.81 -0.41
N LEU A 5 -19.38 9.90 -0.22
CA LEU A 5 -19.65 8.46 -0.17
C LEU A 5 -20.24 8.05 1.19
N ALA A 6 -19.78 8.66 2.28
CA ALA A 6 -20.29 8.38 3.62
C ALA A 6 -21.78 8.73 3.76
N LYS A 7 -22.24 9.80 3.11
CA LYS A 7 -23.66 10.18 3.09
C LYS A 7 -24.53 9.20 2.29
N LYS A 8 -23.98 8.65 1.20
CA LYS A 8 -24.70 7.69 0.33
C LYS A 8 -24.77 6.28 0.94
N TYR A 9 -23.72 5.87 1.65
CA TYR A 9 -23.64 4.55 2.28
C TYR A 9 -23.16 4.67 3.74
N PRO A 10 -24.06 4.92 4.70
CA PRO A 10 -23.68 5.16 6.09
C PRO A 10 -23.05 3.92 6.77
N ASN A 11 -23.47 2.71 6.38
CA ASN A 11 -22.97 1.46 6.95
C ASN A 11 -21.75 0.89 6.23
N ALA A 12 -21.35 1.46 5.09
CA ALA A 12 -20.26 0.90 4.29
C ALA A 12 -18.90 0.99 5.00
N SER A 13 -18.72 1.94 5.92
CA SER A 13 -17.51 2.06 6.76
C SER A 13 -17.28 0.86 7.68
N TRP A 14 -18.31 0.09 8.00
CA TRP A 14 -18.24 -1.11 8.85
C TRP A 14 -18.17 -2.41 8.04
N GLN A 15 -18.45 -2.35 6.74
CA GLN A 15 -18.40 -3.51 5.86
C GLN A 15 -16.95 -3.89 5.56
N TRP A 16 -16.65 -5.19 5.65
CA TRP A 16 -15.33 -5.74 5.40
C TRP A 16 -14.74 -5.37 4.04
N GLY A 17 -15.56 -5.32 2.98
CA GLY A 17 -15.12 -4.96 1.63
C GLY A 17 -14.58 -3.52 1.51
N TRP A 18 -14.86 -2.66 2.48
CA TRP A 18 -14.41 -1.28 2.50
C TRP A 18 -13.28 -1.04 3.51
N GLN A 19 -12.85 -2.08 4.23
CA GLN A 19 -11.71 -2.01 5.14
C GLN A 19 -10.39 -2.16 4.37
N TYR A 20 -9.33 -1.52 4.89
CA TYR A 20 -7.99 -1.72 4.34
C TYR A 20 -7.49 -3.13 4.64
N VAL A 21 -6.96 -3.81 3.62
CA VAL A 21 -6.27 -5.11 3.76
C VAL A 21 -5.03 -4.98 4.65
N PHE A 22 -4.36 -3.83 4.59
CA PHE A 22 -3.21 -3.48 5.43
C PHE A 22 -3.56 -2.29 6.33
N PRO A 23 -4.24 -2.52 7.45
CA PRO A 23 -4.53 -1.46 8.42
C PRO A 23 -3.25 -1.08 9.17
N ALA A 24 -3.12 0.20 9.51
CA ALA A 24 -2.11 0.66 10.44
C ALA A 24 -2.33 0.02 11.83
N ALA A 25 -1.24 -0.29 12.53
CA ALA A 25 -1.29 -0.86 13.88
C ALA A 25 -1.97 0.08 14.90
N SER A 26 -1.83 1.40 14.69
CA SER A 26 -2.43 2.44 15.53
C SER A 26 -3.67 3.05 14.90
N LEU A 27 -4.68 3.31 15.72
CA LEU A 27 -5.83 4.15 15.36
C LEU A 27 -5.38 5.62 15.23
N SER A 28 -5.75 6.28 14.14
CA SER A 28 -5.51 7.71 13.95
C SER A 28 -6.83 8.47 14.08
N VAL A 29 -6.76 9.67 14.63
CA VAL A 29 -7.89 10.61 14.58
C VAL A 29 -7.91 11.24 13.20
N ASP A 30 -9.04 11.15 12.50
CA ASP A 30 -9.22 11.83 11.22
C ASP A 30 -9.45 13.34 11.49
N PRO A 31 -8.56 14.25 11.06
CA PRO A 31 -8.66 15.67 11.38
C PRO A 31 -9.90 16.34 10.77
N ARG A 32 -10.57 15.69 9.80
CA ARG A 32 -11.79 16.23 9.17
C ARG A 32 -13.08 15.84 9.86
N SER A 33 -13.10 14.72 10.58
CA SER A 33 -14.32 14.20 11.21
C SER A 33 -14.21 14.07 12.73
N GLY A 34 -13.01 14.18 13.30
CA GLY A 34 -12.76 13.97 14.73
C GLY A 34 -12.93 12.51 15.18
N GLU A 35 -13.31 11.61 14.27
CA GLU A 35 -13.52 10.21 14.57
C GLU A 35 -12.21 9.42 14.56
N ARG A 36 -12.09 8.46 15.48
CA ARG A 36 -10.98 7.50 15.50
C ARG A 36 -11.21 6.45 14.42
N ARG A 37 -10.33 6.42 13.41
CA ARG A 37 -10.43 5.48 12.28
C ARG A 37 -9.10 4.76 12.05
N ARG A 38 -9.16 3.55 11.49
CA ARG A 38 -7.97 2.83 11.04
C ARG A 38 -7.59 3.33 9.65
N HIS A 39 -6.41 3.93 9.55
CA HIS A 39 -5.85 4.34 8.26
C HIS A 39 -5.04 3.19 7.66
N HIS A 40 -4.70 3.30 6.37
CA HIS A 40 -3.76 2.40 5.74
C HIS A 40 -2.37 2.55 6.37
N VAL A 41 -1.56 1.49 6.29
CA VAL A 41 -0.14 1.54 6.67
C VAL A 41 0.54 2.65 5.87
N TYR A 42 1.28 3.52 6.57
CA TYR A 42 1.97 4.64 5.94
C TYR A 42 3.04 4.13 4.97
N ASP A 43 3.07 4.67 3.74
CA ASP A 43 3.98 4.20 2.68
C ASP A 43 5.46 4.23 3.11
N ARG A 44 5.85 5.27 3.85
CA ARG A 44 7.20 5.41 4.41
C ARG A 44 7.59 4.27 5.35
N SER A 45 6.61 3.61 6.01
CA SER A 45 6.87 2.44 6.85
C SER A 45 7.41 1.28 6.02
N VAL A 46 6.79 1.04 4.86
CA VAL A 46 7.23 0.01 3.91
C VAL A 46 8.61 0.36 3.35
N GLN A 47 8.82 1.61 2.94
CA GLN A 47 10.12 2.09 2.45
C GLN A 47 11.24 1.89 3.48
N LYS A 48 11.00 2.22 4.76
CA LYS A 48 11.96 2.02 5.86
C LYS A 48 12.27 0.56 6.10
N SER A 49 11.26 -0.30 6.14
CA SER A 49 11.44 -1.74 6.31
C SER A 49 12.28 -2.34 5.19
N VAL A 50 12.02 -1.94 3.94
CA VAL A 50 12.82 -2.36 2.78
C VAL A 50 14.28 -1.88 2.91
N ALA A 51 14.50 -0.60 3.24
CA ALA A 51 15.85 -0.07 3.42
C ALA A 51 16.63 -0.81 4.52
N LYS A 52 15.96 -1.16 5.64
CA LYS A 52 16.56 -1.94 6.73
C LYS A 52 16.98 -3.33 6.26
N SER A 53 16.12 -4.05 5.53
CA SER A 53 16.42 -5.38 5.03
C SER A 53 17.54 -5.36 3.99
N VAL A 54 17.61 -4.32 3.15
CA VAL A 54 18.69 -4.15 2.16
C VAL A 54 20.04 -3.97 2.85
N GLY A 55 20.10 -3.22 3.95
CA GLY A 55 21.31 -3.07 4.75
C GLY A 55 21.81 -4.37 5.40
N GLN A 56 20.96 -5.38 5.54
CA GLN A 56 21.33 -6.71 6.05
C GLN A 56 21.81 -7.66 4.93
N THR A 57 21.82 -7.20 3.69
CA THR A 57 22.13 -7.98 2.51
C THR A 57 23.33 -7.36 1.79
N THR A 58 24.10 -8.17 1.07
CA THR A 58 25.30 -7.72 0.33
C THR A 58 24.99 -6.98 -0.99
N ILE A 59 23.77 -6.45 -1.17
CA ILE A 59 23.38 -5.73 -2.38
C ILE A 59 23.91 -4.30 -2.29
N VAL A 60 24.91 -4.00 -3.12
CA VAL A 60 25.55 -2.67 -3.21
C VAL A 60 24.64 -1.65 -3.91
N LYS A 61 23.64 -2.11 -4.67
CA LYS A 61 22.71 -1.26 -5.43
C LYS A 61 21.66 -0.63 -4.51
N HIS A 62 21.26 0.60 -4.81
CA HIS A 62 20.14 1.23 -4.11
C HIS A 62 18.82 0.53 -4.47
N VAL A 63 18.16 -0.04 -3.47
CA VAL A 63 16.89 -0.76 -3.63
C VAL A 63 15.77 0.01 -2.93
N THR A 64 14.75 0.38 -3.71
CA THR A 64 13.50 0.96 -3.22
C THR A 64 12.33 0.04 -3.56
N PRO A 65 11.15 0.21 -2.94
CA PRO A 65 9.96 -0.55 -3.33
C PRO A 65 9.62 -0.46 -4.83
N HIS A 66 9.99 0.64 -5.49
CA HIS A 66 9.78 0.81 -6.94
C HIS A 66 10.66 -0.13 -7.77
N VAL A 67 11.85 -0.50 -7.28
CA VAL A 67 12.73 -1.48 -7.93
C VAL A 67 12.05 -2.84 -7.98
N PHE A 68 11.36 -3.27 -6.92
CA PHE A 68 10.61 -4.53 -6.93
C PHE A 68 9.51 -4.54 -7.99
N ARG A 69 8.79 -3.43 -8.18
CA ARG A 69 7.78 -3.32 -9.22
C ARG A 69 8.39 -3.45 -10.63
N HIS A 70 9.55 -2.83 -10.85
CA HIS A 70 10.27 -2.97 -12.11
C HIS A 70 10.78 -4.39 -12.33
N SER A 71 11.43 -4.98 -11.32
CA SER A 71 11.94 -6.36 -11.40
C SER A 71 10.81 -7.35 -11.68
N PHE A 72 9.63 -7.17 -11.08
CA PHE A 72 8.46 -7.98 -11.38
C PHE A 72 8.06 -7.88 -12.86
N ALA A 73 7.93 -6.66 -13.40
CA ALA A 73 7.59 -6.48 -14.82
C ALA A 73 8.63 -7.11 -15.75
N THR A 74 9.92 -6.93 -15.47
CA THR A 74 11.01 -7.57 -16.23
C THR A 74 10.95 -9.09 -16.14
N GLN A 75 10.67 -9.65 -14.96
CA GLN A 75 10.52 -11.09 -14.78
C GLN A 75 9.30 -11.64 -15.52
N LEU A 76 8.19 -10.91 -15.58
CA LEU A 76 7.03 -11.30 -16.38
C LEU A 76 7.38 -11.37 -17.89
N LEU A 77 8.15 -10.40 -18.39
CA LEU A 77 8.60 -10.37 -19.78
C LEU A 77 9.56 -11.53 -20.09
N ILE A 78 10.52 -11.81 -19.19
CA ILE A 78 11.47 -12.92 -19.34
C ILE A 78 10.73 -14.27 -19.35
N ASN A 79 9.70 -14.42 -18.50
CA ASN A 79 8.86 -15.61 -18.44
C ASN A 79 7.86 -15.73 -19.62
N GLY A 80 7.99 -14.90 -20.65
CA GLY A 80 7.23 -15.02 -21.88
C GLY A 80 5.77 -14.55 -21.76
N ILE A 81 5.42 -13.83 -20.70
CA ILE A 81 4.10 -13.18 -20.63
C ILE A 81 4.12 -12.07 -21.68
N ARG A 82 3.47 -12.37 -22.81
CA ARG A 82 3.35 -11.46 -23.93
C ARG A 82 2.59 -10.22 -23.45
N CYS A 83 3.30 -9.09 -23.34
CA CYS A 83 2.65 -7.79 -23.26
C CYS A 83 1.95 -7.56 -24.60
N VAL A 84 0.71 -8.06 -24.71
CA VAL A 84 -0.22 -7.62 -25.75
C VAL A 84 -0.61 -6.20 -25.36
N LEU A 85 0.24 -5.24 -25.74
CA LEU A 85 -0.25 -3.91 -26.00
C LEU A 85 -1.20 -4.07 -27.18
N LYS A 86 -2.47 -3.78 -26.90
CA LYS A 86 -3.57 -3.75 -27.85
C LYS A 86 -3.20 -2.97 -29.11
#